data_AF-A0A971G733-F1
#
_entry.id   AF-A0A971G733-F1
#
_cell.length_a   1.000
_cell.length_b   1.000
_cell.length_c   1.000
_cell.angle_alpha   90.00
_cell.angle_beta   90.00
_cell.angle_gamma   90.00
#
_symmetry.space_group_name_H-M   'P 1'
#
loop_
_entity.id
_entity.type
_entity.pdbx_description
1 polymer ?
#
loop_
_entity_poly.entity_id
_entity_poly.type
_entity_poly.pdbx_seq_one_letter_code
_entity_poly.pdbx_strand_id
1 'polypeptide(L)'
;GTILFDTGDMLRTGSNTGEEDTIDLNRVDCAVEIHRALLSGYRSKATFLTTLEEELLVESGRTITQIMAVRFLTDYLNGDVYYHIEREQHNLDRARTQIALMRAMDRRWSEL
;
A
#
# COMPACT_ATOMS: atom_id res chain seq x y z
N GLY A 1 -2.43 14.04 11.71
CA GLY A 1 -2.24 12.62 11.37
C GLY A 1 -0.97 12.11 12.04
N THR A 2 -0.64 10.85 11.83
CA THR A 2 0.70 10.31 12.15
C THR A 2 1.51 10.26 10.86
N ILE A 3 2.84 10.36 10.98
CA ILE A 3 3.76 10.22 9.86
C ILE A 3 3.66 8.85 9.16
N LEU A 4 3.19 7.84 9.90
CA LEU A 4 2.97 6.49 9.41
C LEU A 4 1.91 6.43 8.31
N PHE A 5 0.96 7.36 8.26
CA PHE A 5 0.01 7.40 7.15
C PHE A 5 0.68 7.87 5.85
N ASP A 6 1.54 8.88 5.93
CA ASP A 6 2.24 9.39 4.76
C ASP A 6 3.29 8.38 4.26
N THR A 7 4.09 7.81 5.16
CA THR A 7 5.06 6.77 4.78
C THR A 7 4.38 5.51 4.30
N GLY A 8 3.28 5.11 4.94
CA GLY A 8 2.54 3.93 4.54
C GLY A 8 1.94 4.05 3.14
N ASP A 9 1.38 5.21 2.80
CA ASP A 9 0.83 5.46 1.47
C ASP A 9 1.92 5.56 0.39
N MET A 10 3.07 6.16 0.74
CA MET A 10 4.26 6.16 -0.11
C MET A 10 4.74 4.74 -0.42
N LEU A 11 4.82 3.86 0.60
CA LEU A 11 5.27 2.47 0.41
C LEU A 11 4.25 1.65 -0.37
N ARG A 12 2.96 1.76 -0.05
CA ARG A 12 1.86 1.10 -0.76
C ARG A 12 1.89 1.43 -2.25
N THR A 13 2.04 2.72 -2.59
CA THR A 13 2.01 3.18 -3.98
C THR A 13 3.31 2.87 -4.69
N GLY A 14 4.45 3.21 -4.09
CA GLY A 14 5.75 3.15 -4.75
C GLY A 14 6.36 1.76 -4.84
N SER A 15 5.96 0.82 -3.99
CA SER A 15 6.50 -0.54 -4.01
C SER A 15 5.62 -1.57 -4.74
N ASN A 16 4.45 -1.18 -5.25
CA ASN A 16 3.63 -2.07 -6.06
C ASN A 16 4.24 -2.24 -7.46
N THR A 17 4.45 -3.49 -7.90
CA THR A 17 4.95 -3.77 -9.27
C THR A 17 3.88 -3.68 -10.35
N GLY A 18 2.60 -3.72 -9.96
CA GLY A 18 1.45 -3.58 -10.85
C GLY A 18 0.75 -2.23 -10.69
N GLU A 19 -0.12 -1.91 -11.65
CA GLU A 19 -1.06 -0.78 -11.51
C GLU A 19 -2.05 -1.04 -10.38
N GLU A 20 -2.52 0.02 -9.71
CA GLU A 20 -3.43 -0.06 -8.57
C GLU A 20 -4.75 -0.78 -8.91
N ASP A 21 -5.21 -0.70 -10.15
CA ASP A 21 -6.49 -1.21 -10.64
C ASP A 21 -6.34 -2.40 -11.60
N THR A 22 -5.18 -3.06 -11.60
CA THR A 22 -4.89 -4.17 -12.51
C THR A 22 -5.86 -5.35 -12.34
N ILE A 23 -6.23 -5.97 -13.45
CA ILE A 23 -7.03 -7.20 -13.47
C ILE A 23 -6.12 -8.45 -13.38
N ASP A 24 -4.86 -8.33 -13.81
CA ASP A 24 -3.89 -9.43 -13.76
C ASP A 24 -3.08 -9.38 -12.46
N LEU A 25 -3.58 -10.09 -11.45
CA LEU A 25 -2.95 -10.14 -10.13
C LEU A 25 -1.56 -10.78 -10.11
N ASN A 26 -1.15 -11.50 -11.18
CA ASN A 26 0.21 -12.04 -11.27
C ASN A 26 1.27 -10.94 -11.43
N ARG A 27 0.84 -9.72 -11.80
CA ARG A 27 1.70 -8.55 -11.91
C ARG A 27 1.87 -7.80 -10.58
N VAL A 28 1.13 -8.20 -9.55
CA VAL A 28 1.14 -7.53 -8.23
C VAL A 28 2.09 -8.26 -7.29
N ASP A 29 3.15 -7.55 -6.91
CA ASP A 29 4.12 -7.97 -5.91
C ASP A 29 4.66 -6.72 -5.18
N CYS A 30 5.40 -6.94 -4.09
CA CYS A 30 6.12 -5.87 -3.40
C CYS A 30 7.56 -5.82 -3.90
N ALA A 31 7.93 -4.73 -4.58
CA ALA A 31 9.29 -4.44 -5.03
C ALA A 31 10.19 -4.08 -3.84
N VAL A 32 10.77 -5.09 -3.19
CA VAL A 32 11.63 -4.96 -1.98
C VAL A 32 12.71 -3.89 -2.14
N GLU A 33 13.39 -3.85 -3.28
CA GLU A 33 14.47 -2.88 -3.51
C GLU A 33 13.95 -1.44 -3.55
N ILE A 34 12.77 -1.21 -4.17
CA ILE A 34 12.14 0.11 -4.18
C ILE A 34 11.64 0.48 -2.77
N HIS A 35 11.02 -0.47 -2.07
CA HIS A 35 10.56 -0.30 -0.69
C HIS A 35 11.70 0.15 0.24
N ARG A 36 12.83 -0.56 0.20
CA ARG A 36 14.04 -0.22 0.97
C ARG A 36 14.63 1.12 0.58
N ALA A 37 14.66 1.44 -0.71
CA ALA A 37 15.17 2.73 -1.20
C ALA A 37 14.31 3.89 -0.70
N LEU A 38 12.98 3.76 -0.73
CA LEU A 38 12.05 4.75 -0.19
C LEU A 38 12.27 4.98 1.31
N LEU A 39 12.35 3.90 2.09
CA LEU A 39 12.63 4.00 3.53
C LEU A 39 14.00 4.62 3.81
N SER A 40 15.04 4.21 3.09
CA SER A 40 16.39 4.76 3.23
C SER A 40 16.41 6.26 2.94
N GLY A 41 15.79 6.68 1.83
CA GLY A 41 15.65 8.08 1.47
C GLY A 41 14.91 8.89 2.54
N TYR A 42 13.80 8.36 3.03
CA TYR A 42 13.01 9.00 4.09
C TYR A 42 13.80 9.15 5.40
N ARG A 43 14.41 8.05 5.88
CA ARG A 43 15.27 8.02 7.08
C ARG A 43 16.44 8.99 7.01
N SER A 44 16.99 9.25 5.82
CA SER A 44 18.10 10.19 5.65
C SER A 44 17.74 11.65 6.03
N LYS A 45 16.44 11.97 6.10
CA LYS A 45 15.93 13.31 6.45
C LYS A 45 15.09 13.33 7.72
N ALA A 46 14.49 12.20 8.10
CA ALA A 46 13.54 12.11 9.20
C ALA A 46 14.23 12.02 10.58
N THR A 47 15.00 13.04 10.96
CA THR A 47 15.72 13.10 12.24
C THR A 47 14.83 13.31 13.47
N PHE A 48 13.51 13.30 13.28
CA PHE A 48 12.50 13.64 14.29
C PHE A 48 11.65 12.45 14.72
N LEU A 49 11.86 11.27 14.13
CA LEU A 49 11.07 10.08 14.45
C LEU A 49 11.32 9.63 15.88
N THR A 50 10.25 9.26 16.57
CA THR A 50 10.36 8.50 17.81
C THR A 50 10.82 7.07 17.53
N THR A 51 11.36 6.39 18.53
CA THR A 51 11.74 4.97 18.42
C THR A 51 10.58 4.11 17.91
N LEU A 52 9.38 4.34 18.41
CA LEU A 52 8.20 3.56 18.02
C LEU A 52 7.78 3.83 16.56
N GLU A 53 7.84 5.08 16.10
CA GLU A 53 7.51 5.39 14.70
C GLU A 53 8.52 4.76 13.74
N GLU A 54 9.81 4.78 14.11
CA GLU A 54 10.88 4.13 13.33
C GLU A 54 10.65 2.62 13.19
N GLU A 55 10.26 1.93 14.27
CA GLU A 55 9.92 0.51 14.27
C GLU A 55 8.68 0.18 13.43
N LEU A 56 7.74 1.13 13.31
CA LEU A 56 6.47 0.94 12.60
C LEU A 56 6.50 1.36 11.13
N LEU A 57 7.61 1.89 10.60
CA LEU A 57 7.68 2.36 9.21
C LEU A 57 7.32 1.27 8.19
N VAL A 58 7.82 0.05 8.36
CA VAL A 58 7.50 -1.09 7.46
C VAL A 58 6.03 -1.50 7.60
N GLU A 59 5.55 -1.64 8.84
CA GLU A 59 4.14 -1.97 9.14
C GLU A 59 3.15 -0.93 8.60
N SER A 60 3.58 0.32 8.52
CA SER A 60 2.75 1.40 7.99
C SER A 60 2.32 1.16 6.55
N GLY A 61 3.23 0.64 5.71
CA GLY A 61 2.93 0.30 4.31
C GLY A 61 1.87 -0.79 4.19
N ARG A 62 2.06 -1.87 4.96
CA ARG A 62 1.10 -2.97 5.04
C ARG A 62 -0.27 -2.51 5.57
N THR A 63 -0.29 -1.70 6.61
CA THR A 63 -1.51 -1.18 7.25
C THR A 63 -2.29 -0.27 6.30
N ILE A 64 -1.62 0.68 5.63
CA ILE A 64 -2.27 1.57 4.67
C ILE A 64 -2.80 0.78 3.46
N THR A 65 -2.06 -0.23 2.99
CA THR A 65 -2.53 -1.15 1.94
C THR A 65 -3.83 -1.85 2.35
N GLN A 66 -3.90 -2.36 3.59
CA GLN A 66 -5.12 -2.98 4.11
C GLN A 66 -6.28 -1.99 4.20
N ILE A 67 -6.04 -0.78 4.71
CA ILE A 67 -7.07 0.27 4.79
C ILE A 67 -7.61 0.59 3.40
N MET A 68 -6.75 0.75 2.39
CA MET A 68 -7.17 1.02 1.02
C MET A 68 -7.97 -0.14 0.42
N ALA A 69 -7.58 -1.40 0.66
CA ALA A 69 -8.36 -2.56 0.25
C ALA A 69 -9.79 -2.52 0.79
N VAL A 70 -9.95 -2.25 2.09
CA VAL A 70 -11.26 -2.14 2.74
C VAL A 70 -12.05 -0.98 2.15
N ARG A 71 -11.43 0.19 1.98
CA ARG A 71 -12.12 1.38 1.44
C ARG A 71 -12.62 1.15 0.01
N PHE A 72 -11.80 0.58 -0.87
CA PHE A 72 -12.23 0.28 -2.25
C PHE A 72 -13.34 -0.77 -2.28
N LEU A 73 -13.23 -1.83 -1.46
CA LEU A 73 -14.27 -2.85 -1.39
C LEU A 73 -15.58 -2.29 -0.85
N THR A 74 -15.51 -1.46 0.19
CA THR A 74 -16.69 -0.77 0.74
C THR A 74 -17.34 0.14 -0.29
N ASP A 75 -16.54 0.90 -1.05
CA ASP A 75 -17.09 1.80 -2.07
C ASP A 75 -17.77 1.01 -3.20
N TYR A 76 -17.16 -0.09 -3.66
CA TYR A 76 -17.78 -1.00 -4.62
C TYR A 76 -19.13 -1.55 -4.14
N LEU A 77 -19.19 -2.00 -2.88
CA LEU A 77 -20.44 -2.52 -2.29
C LEU A 77 -21.52 -1.44 -2.11
N ASN A 78 -21.12 -0.17 -2.03
CA ASN A 78 -22.02 0.98 -1.92
C ASN A 78 -22.40 1.57 -3.28
N GLY A 79 -22.00 0.97 -4.39
CA GLY A 79 -22.30 1.46 -5.75
C GLY A 79 -21.40 2.58 -6.23
N ASP A 80 -20.12 2.57 -5.83
CA ASP A 80 -19.04 3.42 -6.35
C ASP A 80 -19.33 4.93 -6.24
N VAL A 81 -19.67 5.37 -5.02
CA VAL A 81 -20.12 6.76 -4.75
C VAL A 81 -18.99 7.68 -4.30
N TYR A 82 -17.84 7.13 -3.89
CA TYR A 82 -16.73 7.88 -3.32
C TYR A 82 -15.55 8.03 -4.30
N TYR A 83 -15.05 6.93 -4.85
CA TYR A 83 -13.94 6.94 -5.79
C TYR A 83 -14.45 6.98 -7.23
N HIS A 84 -13.78 7.77 -8.06
CA HIS A 84 -14.05 7.75 -9.49
C HIS A 84 -13.73 6.36 -10.08
N ILE A 85 -14.65 5.87 -10.91
CA ILE A 85 -14.52 4.62 -11.65
C ILE A 85 -14.58 4.87 -13.16
N GLU A 86 -13.86 4.05 -13.90
CA GLU A 86 -13.83 4.04 -15.37
C GLU A 86 -14.57 2.82 -15.96
N ARG A 87 -14.88 1.83 -15.11
CA ARG A 87 -15.50 0.55 -15.48
C ARG A 87 -16.22 -0.05 -14.27
N GLU A 88 -17.22 -0.88 -14.51
CA GLU A 88 -18.13 -1.40 -13.47
C GLU A 88 -17.43 -2.11 -12.30
N GLN A 89 -16.31 -2.81 -12.55
CA GLN A 89 -15.56 -3.54 -11.51
C GLN A 89 -14.31 -2.80 -11.01
N HIS A 90 -14.17 -1.50 -11.31
CA HIS A 90 -12.91 -0.77 -11.07
C HIS A 90 -12.49 -0.81 -9.58
N ASN A 91 -13.37 -0.43 -8.66
CA ASN A 91 -13.03 -0.47 -7.23
C ASN A 91 -12.90 -1.90 -6.66
N LEU A 92 -13.62 -2.88 -7.22
CA LEU A 92 -13.42 -4.29 -6.85
C LEU A 92 -12.01 -4.76 -7.22
N ASP A 93 -11.52 -4.38 -8.39
CA ASP A 93 -10.18 -4.76 -8.82
C ASP A 93 -9.10 -3.98 -8.08
N ARG A 94 -9.31 -2.70 -7.78
CA ARG A 94 -8.43 -1.96 -6.84
C ARG A 94 -8.33 -2.67 -5.50
N ALA A 95 -9.45 -3.11 -4.92
CA ALA A 95 -9.47 -3.86 -3.67
C ALA A 95 -8.66 -5.17 -3.78
N ARG A 96 -8.83 -5.92 -4.87
CA ARG A 96 -8.08 -7.15 -5.13
C ARG A 96 -6.57 -6.90 -5.25
N THR A 97 -6.17 -5.85 -5.96
CA THR A 97 -4.76 -5.44 -6.07
C THR A 97 -4.18 -5.11 -4.70
N GLN A 98 -4.88 -4.31 -3.88
CA GLN A 98 -4.40 -3.99 -2.54
C GLN A 98 -4.28 -5.24 -1.65
N ILE A 99 -5.23 -6.18 -1.73
CA ILE A 99 -5.14 -7.46 -1.00
C ILE A 99 -3.94 -8.30 -1.48
N ALA A 100 -3.71 -8.35 -2.80
CA ALA A 100 -2.59 -9.06 -3.37
C ALA A 100 -1.25 -8.46 -2.94
N LEU A 101 -1.15 -7.12 -2.93
CA LEU A 101 0.03 -6.39 -2.46
C LEU A 101 0.27 -6.61 -0.96
N MET A 102 -0.77 -6.54 -0.12
CA MET A 102 -0.66 -6.84 1.31
C MET A 102 -0.10 -8.25 1.54
N ARG A 103 -0.63 -9.25 0.81
CA ARG A 103 -0.12 -10.63 0.88
C ARG A 103 1.32 -10.74 0.35
N ALA A 104 1.71 -9.93 -0.61
CA ALA A 104 3.08 -9.88 -1.11
C ALA A 104 4.04 -9.32 -0.06
N MET A 105 3.65 -8.24 0.63
CA MET A 105 4.38 -7.70 1.78
C MET A 105 4.51 -8.75 2.88
N ASP A 106 3.45 -9.47 3.23
CA ASP A 106 3.48 -10.55 4.23
C ASP A 106 4.47 -11.66 3.86
N ARG A 107 4.50 -12.09 2.59
CA ARG A 107 5.45 -13.13 2.12
C ARG A 107 6.90 -12.67 2.16
N ARG A 108 7.14 -11.38 1.94
CA ARG A 108 8.47 -10.75 1.85
C ARG A 108 8.87 -10.08 3.15
N TRP A 109 8.12 -10.27 4.23
CA TRP A 109 8.25 -9.49 5.46
C TRP A 109 9.67 -9.47 6.04
N SER A 110 10.37 -10.61 6.00
CA SER A 110 11.77 -10.69 6.47
C SER A 110 12.77 -9.95 5.60
N GLU A 111 12.38 -9.54 4.40
CA GLU A 111 13.19 -8.77 3.46
C GLU A 111 12.88 -7.26 3.52
N LEU A 112 11.75 -6.83 4.07
CA LEU A 112 11.35 -5.42 4.12
C LEU A 112 12.03 -4.65 5.25
#